data_AF-A0A5C8T385-F1
#
_entry.id   AF-A0A5C8T385-F1
#
_cell.length_a   1.000
_cell.length_b   1.000
_cell.length_c   1.000
_cell.angle_alpha   90.00
_cell.angle_beta   90.00
_cell.angle_gamma   90.00
#
_symmetry.space_group_name_H-M   'P 1'
#
loop_
_entity.id
_entity.type
_entity.pdbx_description
1 polymer ?
#
loop_
_entity_poly.entity_id
_entity_poly.type
_entity_poly.pdbx_seq_one_letter_code
_entity_poly.pdbx_strand_id
1 'polypeptide(L)'
;RVPPVLPVPGDRLRAIVAQVAAEEPRTELAFQARWAEEDRYVVRSEWLRLPDTVAVAIVGAGEGRSTLVLYACPQFGVLDAGGNRARLERWLDRIEGLARTEVAR
;
A
#
# COMPACT_ATOMS: atom_id res chain seq x y z
N ARG A 1 6.84 -2.25 11.35
CA ARG A 1 6.12 -3.40 11.95
C ARG A 1 6.59 -4.69 11.29
N VAL A 2 6.36 -5.85 11.90
CA VAL A 2 6.48 -7.13 11.17
C VAL A 2 5.36 -7.19 10.14
N PRO A 3 5.62 -7.52 8.85
CA PRO A 3 4.57 -7.64 7.84
C PRO A 3 3.53 -8.69 8.26
N PRO A 4 2.23 -8.35 8.28
CA PRO A 4 1.19 -9.30 8.66
C PRO A 4 0.99 -10.34 7.55
N VAL A 5 0.66 -11.57 7.95
CA VAL A 5 0.09 -12.56 7.02
C VAL A 5 -1.42 -12.39 7.02
N LEU A 6 -1.98 -12.11 5.86
CA LEU A 6 -3.39 -11.79 5.67
C LEU A 6 -4.13 -12.99 5.06
N PRO A 7 -5.38 -13.25 5.49
CA PRO A 7 -6.13 -14.42 5.08
C PRO A 7 -6.89 -14.19 3.77
N VAL A 8 -6.21 -13.60 2.78
CA VAL A 8 -6.73 -13.36 1.44
C VAL A 8 -5.67 -13.75 0.39
N PRO A 9 -6.07 -14.23 -0.81
CA PRO A 9 -5.13 -14.48 -1.89
C PRO A 9 -4.51 -13.17 -2.43
N GLY A 10 -3.37 -13.28 -3.11
CA GLY A 10 -2.56 -12.13 -3.51
C GLY A 10 -3.26 -11.15 -4.45
N ASP A 11 -4.03 -11.66 -5.40
CA ASP A 11 -4.87 -10.87 -6.31
C ASP A 11 -5.92 -10.04 -5.55
N ARG A 12 -6.55 -10.64 -4.54
CA ARG A 12 -7.50 -9.94 -3.67
C ARG A 12 -6.81 -8.91 -2.80
N LEU A 13 -5.65 -9.23 -2.23
CA LEU A 13 -4.88 -8.28 -1.45
C LEU A 13 -4.46 -7.07 -2.30
N ARG A 14 -4.04 -7.29 -3.54
CA ARG A 14 -3.73 -6.21 -4.49
C ARG A 14 -4.94 -5.32 -4.77
N ALA A 15 -6.13 -5.91 -4.94
CA ALA A 15 -7.37 -5.15 -5.10
C ALA A 15 -7.71 -4.30 -3.85
N ILE A 16 -7.51 -4.85 -2.65
CA ILE A 16 -7.68 -4.11 -1.39
C ILE A 16 -6.70 -2.94 -1.31
N VAL A 17 -5.43 -3.16 -1.66
CA VAL A 17 -4.43 -2.06 -1.71
C VAL A 17 -4.87 -0.98 -2.70
N ALA A 18 -5.31 -1.36 -3.90
CA ALA A 18 -5.77 -0.41 -4.90
C ALA A 18 -6.97 0.42 -4.40
N GLN A 19 -7.91 -0.21 -3.67
CA GLN A 19 -9.01 0.50 -3.02
C GLN A 19 -8.49 1.51 -1.99
N VAL A 20 -7.61 1.09 -1.08
CA VAL A 20 -7.05 1.97 -0.05
C VAL A 20 -6.25 3.13 -0.66
N ALA A 21 -5.50 2.86 -1.72
CA ALA A 21 -4.75 3.87 -2.45
C ALA A 21 -5.69 4.89 -3.14
N ALA A 22 -6.80 4.44 -3.72
CA ALA A 22 -7.78 5.32 -4.37
C ALA A 22 -8.53 6.22 -3.37
N GLU A 23 -8.68 5.77 -2.13
CA GLU A 23 -9.31 6.53 -1.04
C GLU A 23 -8.34 7.51 -0.35
N GLU A 24 -7.01 7.31 -0.51
CA GLU A 24 -6.00 8.22 0.03
C GLU A 24 -5.93 9.51 -0.81
N PRO A 25 -6.06 10.70 -0.20
CA PRO A 25 -6.02 11.96 -0.93
C PRO A 25 -4.75 12.16 -1.75
N ARG A 26 -4.90 12.63 -3.00
CA ARG A 26 -3.80 13.00 -3.91
C ARG A 26 -2.89 11.83 -4.27
N THR A 27 -3.45 10.63 -4.35
CA THR A 27 -2.77 9.41 -4.72
C THR A 27 -3.16 9.00 -6.13
N GLU A 28 -2.18 8.67 -6.96
CA GLU A 28 -2.36 8.22 -8.35
C GLU A 28 -1.56 6.94 -8.58
N LEU A 29 -2.12 6.00 -9.34
CA LEU A 29 -1.38 4.82 -9.80
C LEU A 29 -0.38 5.25 -10.88
N ALA A 30 0.91 5.04 -10.62
CA ALA A 30 1.99 5.41 -11.52
C ALA A 30 2.51 4.22 -12.33
N PHE A 31 2.44 3.01 -11.76
CA PHE A 31 2.84 1.79 -12.43
C PHE A 31 2.11 0.58 -11.84
N GLN A 32 1.74 -0.35 -12.71
CA GLN A 32 1.14 -1.63 -12.36
C GLN A 32 1.84 -2.71 -13.17
N ALA A 33 2.55 -3.62 -12.50
CA ALA A 33 3.23 -4.70 -13.18
C ALA A 33 2.20 -5.69 -13.78
N ARG A 34 2.39 -6.06 -15.04
CA ARG A 34 1.52 -7.03 -15.74
C ARG A 34 1.81 -8.48 -15.35
N TRP A 35 3.05 -8.81 -14.99
CA TRP A 35 3.52 -10.17 -14.75
C TRP A 35 4.02 -10.39 -13.31
N ALA A 36 4.06 -9.32 -12.51
CA ALA A 36 4.42 -9.35 -11.10
C ALA A 36 3.28 -8.69 -10.29
N GLU A 37 3.22 -8.98 -9.00
CA GLU A 37 2.27 -8.37 -8.08
C GLU A 37 2.86 -7.11 -7.42
N GLU A 38 3.41 -6.24 -8.27
CA GLU A 38 4.04 -4.99 -7.87
C GLU A 38 3.30 -3.79 -8.44
N ASP A 39 2.99 -2.83 -7.57
CA ASP A 39 2.35 -1.56 -7.92
C ASP A 39 3.18 -0.39 -7.38
N ARG A 40 3.09 0.75 -8.08
CA ARG A 40 3.66 2.00 -7.61
C ARG A 40 2.63 3.10 -7.67
N TYR A 41 2.50 3.81 -6.59
CA TYR A 41 1.64 4.98 -6.46
C TYR A 41 2.48 6.23 -6.28
N VAL A 42 2.02 7.35 -6.83
CA VAL A 42 2.54 8.68 -6.54
C VAL A 42 1.56 9.36 -5.62
N VAL A 43 2.06 9.85 -4.48
CA VAL A 43 1.27 10.59 -3.50
C VAL A 43 1.85 11.98 -3.39
N ARG A 44 1.02 13.03 -3.52
CA ARG A 44 1.50 14.42 -3.40
C ARG A 44 1.23 14.95 -2.00
N SER A 45 2.26 15.57 -1.40
CA SER A 45 2.15 16.22 -0.10
C SER A 45 1.14 17.37 -0.13
N GLU A 46 0.56 17.70 1.02
CA GLU A 46 -0.54 18.65 1.09
C GLU A 46 -0.16 20.07 0.72
N TRP A 47 0.86 20.56 1.39
CA TRP A 47 1.23 21.97 1.37
C TRP A 47 2.13 22.31 0.18
N LEU A 48 3.08 21.43 -0.11
CA LEU A 48 4.10 21.67 -1.14
C LEU A 48 3.87 20.89 -2.43
N ARG A 49 2.87 19.99 -2.45
CA ARG A 49 2.58 19.10 -3.59
C ARG A 49 3.78 18.31 -4.10
N LEU A 50 4.78 18.13 -3.25
CA LEU A 50 5.97 17.34 -3.57
C LEU A 50 5.54 15.89 -3.78
N PRO A 51 5.96 15.24 -4.89
CA PRO A 51 5.65 13.85 -5.13
C PRO A 51 6.50 12.94 -4.25
N ASP A 52 5.83 12.03 -3.56
CA ASP A 52 6.40 10.87 -2.92
C ASP A 52 5.93 9.63 -3.69
N THR A 53 6.70 8.55 -3.65
CA THR A 53 6.29 7.27 -4.24
C THR A 53 6.04 6.23 -3.16
N VAL A 54 4.96 5.47 -3.30
CA VAL A 54 4.68 4.28 -2.50
C VAL A 54 4.78 3.07 -3.42
N ALA A 55 5.79 2.24 -3.21
CA ALA A 55 5.92 0.94 -3.84
C ALA A 55 5.22 -0.12 -2.99
N VAL A 56 4.49 -1.01 -3.66
CA VAL A 56 3.80 -2.14 -3.06
C VAL A 56 4.25 -3.40 -3.79
N ALA A 57 4.60 -4.42 -3.03
CA ALA A 57 4.79 -5.78 -3.56
C ALA A 57 3.92 -6.74 -2.75
N ILE A 58 3.15 -7.57 -3.43
CA ILE A 58 2.39 -8.66 -2.82
C ILE A 58 3.21 -9.95 -2.90
N VAL A 59 3.18 -10.72 -1.82
CA VAL A 59 3.94 -11.96 -1.69
C VAL A 59 3.01 -13.05 -1.18
N GLY A 60 2.96 -14.19 -1.88
CA GLY A 60 2.20 -15.35 -1.43
C GLY A 60 2.74 -15.90 -0.09
N ALA A 61 1.84 -16.22 0.84
CA ALA A 61 2.17 -16.74 2.17
C ALA A 61 1.55 -18.13 2.43
N GLY A 62 1.29 -18.88 1.36
CA GLY A 62 0.61 -20.17 1.37
C GLY A 62 -0.81 -20.10 0.82
N GLU A 63 -1.52 -21.23 0.88
CA GLU A 63 -2.87 -21.36 0.32
C GLU A 63 -3.83 -20.32 0.91
N GLY A 64 -4.49 -19.57 0.03
CA GLY A 64 -5.45 -18.50 0.36
C GLY A 64 -4.88 -17.34 1.18
N ARG A 65 -3.55 -17.23 1.31
CA ARG A 65 -2.88 -16.27 2.20
C ARG A 65 -1.81 -15.50 1.46
N SER A 66 -1.67 -14.24 1.84
CA SER A 66 -0.65 -13.36 1.27
C SER A 66 -0.13 -12.38 2.32
N THR A 67 1.00 -11.79 2.03
CA THR A 67 1.56 -10.66 2.76
C THR A 67 1.94 -9.58 1.76
N LEU A 68 2.32 -8.41 2.27
CA LEU A 68 2.72 -7.28 1.44
C LEU A 68 3.93 -6.57 2.01
N VAL A 69 4.70 -6.00 1.10
CA VAL A 69 5.77 -5.05 1.40
C VAL A 69 5.31 -3.68 0.94
N LEU A 70 5.33 -2.71 1.86
CA LEU A 70 5.06 -1.30 1.59
C LEU A 70 6.34 -0.50 1.79
N TYR A 71 6.70 0.30 0.79
CA TYR A 71 7.85 1.17 0.87
C TYR A 71 7.52 2.56 0.32
N ALA A 72 7.68 3.58 1.16
CA ALA A 72 7.50 4.97 0.78
C ALA A 72 8.86 5.64 0.63
N CYS A 73 9.07 6.29 -0.51
CA CYS A 73 10.31 6.99 -0.83
C CYS A 73 9.96 8.44 -1.23
N PRO A 74 10.48 9.45 -0.49
CA PRO A 74 10.37 10.82 -0.91
C PRO A 74 11.25 11.08 -2.14
N GLN A 75 10.71 11.78 -3.14
CA GLN A 75 11.51 12.13 -4.34
C GLN A 75 12.35 13.39 -4.13
N PHE A 76 12.05 14.17 -3.09
CA PHE A 76 12.77 15.37 -2.71
C PHE A 76 13.27 15.26 -1.26
N GLY A 77 14.59 15.22 -1.09
CA GLY A 77 15.26 14.76 0.13
C GLY A 77 15.23 15.67 1.36
N VAL A 78 14.35 16.67 1.45
CA VAL A 78 14.50 17.74 2.47
C VAL A 78 13.45 17.71 3.60
N LEU A 79 12.28 17.06 3.45
CA LEU A 79 11.14 17.36 4.34
C LEU A 79 10.20 16.17 4.68
N ASP A 80 10.70 14.96 4.90
CA ASP A 80 9.83 13.92 5.49
C ASP A 80 9.84 14.02 7.02
N ALA A 81 8.94 14.82 7.58
CA ALA A 81 8.71 14.94 9.02
C ALA A 81 7.95 13.71 9.61
N GLY A 82 8.14 12.52 9.04
CA GLY A 82 7.42 11.29 9.39
C GLY A 82 6.07 11.13 8.69
N GLY A 83 5.76 11.97 7.70
CA GLY A 83 4.51 11.92 6.95
C GLY A 83 4.35 10.62 6.17
N ASN A 84 5.44 10.11 5.57
CA ASN A 84 5.40 8.84 4.85
C ASN A 84 5.18 7.66 5.80
N ARG A 85 5.89 7.64 6.94
CA ARG A 85 5.67 6.61 7.96
C ARG A 85 4.22 6.60 8.42
N ALA A 86 3.68 7.76 8.80
CA ALA A 86 2.28 7.86 9.25
C ALA A 86 1.29 7.41 8.15
N ARG A 87 1.57 7.72 6.88
CA ARG A 87 0.77 7.25 5.74
C ARG A 87 0.80 5.74 5.61
N LEU A 88 1.98 5.14 5.61
CA LEU A 88 2.12 3.68 5.50
C LEU A 88 1.42 2.95 6.65
N GLU A 89 1.51 3.47 7.87
CA GLU A 89 0.81 2.90 9.03
C GLU A 89 -0.72 2.98 8.84
N ARG A 90 -1.27 4.12 8.39
CA ARG A 90 -2.71 4.25 8.09
C ARG A 90 -3.17 3.30 6.98
N TRP A 91 -2.37 3.18 5.92
CA TRP A 91 -2.66 2.26 4.82
C TRP A 91 -2.67 0.82 5.32
N LEU A 92 -1.64 0.43 6.08
CA LEU A 92 -1.53 -0.91 6.62
C LEU A 92 -2.73 -1.24 7.52
N ASP A 93 -3.07 -0.37 8.48
CA ASP A 93 -4.20 -0.60 9.37
C ASP A 93 -5.53 -0.77 8.59
N ARG A 94 -5.75 0.00 7.52
CA ARG A 94 -6.96 -0.10 6.68
C ARG A 94 -6.97 -1.38 5.82
N ILE A 95 -5.83 -1.75 5.24
CA ILE A 95 -5.66 -2.99 4.47
C ILE A 95 -5.92 -4.20 5.37
N GLU A 96 -5.33 -4.24 6.57
CA GLU A 96 -5.54 -5.30 7.55
C GLU A 96 -7.03 -5.42 7.94
N GLY A 97 -7.70 -4.30 8.20
CA GLY A 97 -9.11 -4.28 8.56
C GLY A 97 -10.01 -4.83 7.46
N LEU A 98 -9.79 -4.43 6.20
CA LEU A 98 -10.55 -4.91 5.05
C LEU A 98 -10.33 -6.40 4.81
N ALA A 99 -9.07 -6.85 4.79
CA ALA A 99 -8.72 -8.25 4.54
C ALA A 99 -9.31 -9.21 5.58
N ARG A 100 -9.32 -8.82 6.87
CA ARG A 100 -9.90 -9.66 7.94
C ARG A 100 -11.43 -9.65 7.94
N THR A 101 -12.05 -8.54 7.53
CA THR A 101 -13.52 -8.44 7.45
C THR A 101 -14.09 -9.36 6.38
N GLU A 102 -13.37 -9.57 5.27
CA GLU A 102 -13.83 -10.48 4.20
C GLU A 102 -13.94 -11.93 4.64
N VAL A 103 -13.06 -12.39 5.53
CA VAL A 103 -13.12 -13.76 6.07
C VAL A 103 -14.26 -13.93 7.09
N ALA A 104 -14.68 -12.83 7.72
CA ALA A 104 -15.79 -12.85 8.67
C ALA A 104 -17.18 -12.82 8.01
N ARG A 105 -17.23 -12.66 6.68
CA ARG A 105 -18.46 -12.70 5.87
C ARG A 105 -18.64 -14.07 5.24
#